data_AF-A0A3B9VIB2-F1
#
_entry.id   AF-A0A3B9VIB2-F1
#
_cell.length_a   1.000
_cell.length_b   1.000
_cell.length_c   1.000
_cell.angle_alpha   90.00
_cell.angle_beta   90.00
_cell.angle_gamma   90.00
#
_symmetry.space_group_name_H-M   'P 1'
#
loop_
_entity.id
_entity.type
_entity.pdbx_description
1 polymer ?
#
loop_
_entity_poly.entity_id
_entity_poly.type
_entity_poly.pdbx_seq_one_letter_code
_entity_poly.pdbx_strand_id
1 'polypeptide(L)'
;PMYPDISAIISYAKSKKADRPLIMCEYSHAMGNSNGTLSEYWQAIHSLPALQGGFIWEMWDHGLDQRLEDGSIRSAYGGDFGEAKHDGNFCCDGMFFPDRSPKPALSEFKYIASP
;
A
#
# COMPACT_ATOMS: atom_id res chain seq x y z
N PRO A 1 4.78 11.09 -8.08
CA PRO A 1 5.70 10.96 -6.91
C PRO A 1 5.34 9.70 -6.13
N MET A 2 6.25 9.22 -5.27
CA MET A 2 6.04 8.06 -4.38
C MET A 2 5.99 8.54 -2.93
N TYR A 3 5.02 8.05 -2.16
CA TYR A 3 4.85 8.31 -0.72
C TYR A 3 4.92 9.80 -0.29
N PRO A 4 4.31 10.76 -1.03
CA PRO A 4 4.33 12.16 -0.59
C PRO A 4 3.39 12.37 0.60
N ASP A 5 3.79 13.19 1.56
CA ASP A 5 2.87 13.65 2.61
C ASP A 5 1.64 14.37 2.01
N ILE A 6 0.50 14.32 2.72
CA ILE A 6 -0.73 15.02 2.32
C ILE A 6 -0.48 16.52 2.13
N SER A 7 0.36 17.13 2.97
CA SER A 7 0.73 18.55 2.85
C SER A 7 1.47 18.84 1.54
N ALA A 8 2.29 17.91 1.05
CA ALA A 8 3.05 18.05 -0.18
C ALA A 8 2.14 17.99 -1.41
N ILE A 9 1.18 17.06 -1.46
CA ILE A 9 0.22 16.99 -2.58
C ILE A 9 -0.71 18.22 -2.60
N ILE A 10 -1.14 18.72 -1.44
CA ILE A 10 -1.93 19.95 -1.34
C ILE A 10 -1.11 21.16 -1.82
N SER A 11 0.16 21.25 -1.41
CA SER A 11 1.06 22.33 -1.82
C SER A 11 1.28 22.32 -3.34
N TYR A 12 1.50 21.13 -3.93
CA TYR A 12 1.59 20.96 -5.38
C TYR A 12 0.32 21.44 -6.08
N ALA A 13 -0.85 20.95 -5.66
CA ALA A 13 -2.12 21.28 -6.29
C ALA A 13 -2.52 22.75 -6.20
N LYS A 14 -2.04 23.48 -5.18
CA LYS A 14 -2.26 24.93 -5.02
C LYS A 14 -1.20 25.79 -5.71
N SER A 15 -0.11 25.19 -6.19
CA SER A 15 0.97 25.92 -6.83
C SER A 15 0.56 26.46 -8.19
N LYS A 16 0.76 27.75 -8.44
CA LYS A 16 0.59 28.36 -9.77
C LYS A 16 1.55 27.81 -10.83
N LYS A 17 2.57 27.06 -10.41
CA LYS A 17 3.55 26.42 -11.31
C LYS A 17 3.14 25.01 -11.72
N ALA A 18 2.14 24.41 -11.07
CA ALA A 18 1.67 23.08 -11.43
C ALA A 18 0.91 23.16 -12.75
N ASP A 19 1.41 22.47 -13.77
CA ASP A 19 0.89 22.47 -15.14
C ASP A 19 0.27 21.12 -15.53
N ARG A 20 0.29 20.14 -14.63
CA ARG A 20 -0.12 18.75 -14.85
C ARG A 20 -0.82 18.20 -13.61
N PRO A 21 -1.66 17.17 -13.75
CA PRO A 21 -2.20 16.48 -12.60
C PRO A 21 -1.12 15.69 -11.85
N LEU A 22 -1.32 15.53 -10.54
CA LEU A 22 -0.53 14.65 -9.70
C LEU A 22 -1.27 13.34 -9.50
N ILE A 23 -0.61 12.26 -9.90
CA ILE A 23 -0.98 10.89 -9.58
C ILE A 23 0.18 10.31 -8.75
N MET A 24 -0.14 9.74 -7.60
CA MET A 24 0.84 9.04 -6.77
C MET A 24 1.02 7.63 -7.35
N CYS A 25 2.19 7.34 -7.91
CA CYS A 25 2.45 6.00 -8.46
C CYS A 25 2.50 4.95 -7.34
N GLU A 26 2.89 5.36 -6.12
CA GLU A 26 2.78 4.58 -4.89
C GLU A 26 2.40 5.52 -3.73
N TYR A 27 1.44 5.12 -2.90
CA TYR A 27 1.10 5.78 -1.64
C TYR A 27 0.49 4.77 -0.66
N SER A 28 0.37 5.13 0.62
CA SER A 28 -0.25 4.29 1.67
C SER A 28 0.28 2.84 1.67
N HIS A 29 1.52 2.65 2.16
CA HIS A 29 2.16 1.34 2.23
C HIS A 29 1.37 0.35 3.11
N ALA A 30 0.98 -0.81 2.57
CA ALA A 30 0.02 -1.74 3.18
C ALA A 30 0.65 -2.87 4.01
N MET A 31 1.94 -2.73 4.37
CA MET A 31 2.67 -3.71 5.19
C MET A 31 2.08 -3.94 6.57
N GLY A 32 1.76 -5.19 6.85
CA GLY A 32 1.18 -5.63 8.12
C GLY A 32 -0.20 -5.02 8.40
N ASN A 33 -0.35 -4.41 9.58
CA ASN A 33 -1.55 -3.65 9.97
C ASN A 33 -1.27 -2.16 9.78
N SER A 34 -1.69 -1.62 8.63
CA SER A 34 -1.29 -0.30 8.15
C SER A 34 -2.47 0.46 7.52
N ASN A 35 -2.19 1.31 6.52
CA ASN A 35 -3.14 2.10 5.74
C ASN A 35 -3.98 3.08 6.56
N GLY A 36 -3.43 3.57 7.67
CA GLY A 36 -3.96 4.74 8.35
C GLY A 36 -4.02 5.94 7.40
N THR A 37 -4.94 6.87 7.72
CA THR A 37 -5.02 8.19 7.06
C THR A 37 -5.46 8.15 5.58
N LEU A 38 -5.98 7.01 5.09
CA LEU A 38 -6.54 6.92 3.73
C LEU A 38 -7.66 7.95 3.51
N SER A 39 -8.53 8.16 4.50
CA SER A 39 -9.63 9.12 4.41
C SER A 39 -9.13 10.54 4.12
N GLU A 40 -8.08 10.99 4.78
CA GLU A 40 -7.51 12.33 4.64
C GLU A 40 -6.81 12.53 3.28
N TYR A 41 -6.15 11.49 2.75
CA TYR A 41 -5.66 11.53 1.37
C TYR A 41 -6.81 11.75 0.39
N TRP A 42 -7.89 10.97 0.51
CA TRP A 42 -9.02 11.03 -0.41
C TRP A 42 -9.86 12.30 -0.24
N GLN A 43 -9.96 12.86 0.97
CA GLN A 43 -10.51 14.19 1.21
C GLN A 43 -9.72 15.25 0.42
N ALA A 44 -8.39 15.21 0.45
CA ALA A 44 -7.57 16.14 -0.33
C ALA A 44 -7.73 15.92 -1.85
N ILE A 45 -7.74 14.67 -2.31
CA ILE A 45 -7.91 14.29 -3.72
C ILE A 45 -9.25 14.82 -4.25
N HIS A 46 -10.35 14.58 -3.54
CA HIS A 46 -11.68 15.04 -3.96
C HIS A 46 -11.83 16.57 -3.90
N SER A 47 -11.06 17.26 -3.07
CA SER A 47 -11.16 18.72 -2.89
C SER A 47 -10.36 19.54 -3.91
N LEU A 48 -9.40 18.93 -4.63
CA LEU A 48 -8.44 19.66 -5.48
C LEU A 48 -8.34 19.02 -6.87
N PRO A 49 -8.81 19.69 -7.94
CA PRO A 49 -8.87 19.11 -9.30
C PRO A 49 -7.53 18.65 -9.89
N ALA A 50 -6.42 19.21 -9.40
CA ALA A 50 -5.07 18.81 -9.84
C ALA A 50 -4.63 17.46 -9.26
N LEU A 51 -5.32 16.93 -8.25
CA LEU A 51 -5.03 15.62 -7.66
C LEU A 51 -5.94 14.57 -8.29
N GLN A 52 -5.35 13.51 -8.85
CA GLN A 52 -6.10 12.44 -9.55
C GLN A 52 -5.89 11.07 -8.89
N GLY A 53 -5.67 11.07 -7.57
CA GLY A 53 -5.51 9.85 -6.79
C GLY A 53 -4.13 9.23 -6.88
N GLY A 54 -4.09 7.90 -6.77
CA GLY A 54 -2.87 7.11 -6.79
C GLY A 54 -3.11 5.63 -6.57
N PHE A 55 -2.04 4.85 -6.55
CA PHE A 55 -2.07 3.39 -6.40
C PHE A 55 -1.51 2.99 -5.05
N ILE A 56 -2.30 2.26 -4.25
CA ILE A 56 -1.87 1.73 -2.95
C ILE A 56 -0.76 0.70 -3.19
N TRP A 57 0.33 0.81 -2.44
CA TRP A 57 1.40 -0.17 -2.47
C TRP A 57 1.23 -1.18 -1.31
N GLU A 58 0.99 -2.47 -1.54
CA GLU A 58 0.77 -3.16 -2.82
C GLU A 58 -0.49 -4.03 -2.81
N MET A 59 -0.69 -4.82 -3.87
CA MET A 59 -1.89 -5.64 -4.00
C MET A 59 -1.89 -6.78 -2.97
N TRP A 60 -0.89 -7.65 -2.96
CA TRP A 60 -0.90 -8.90 -2.20
C TRP A 60 0.45 -9.16 -1.53
N ASP A 61 0.44 -9.81 -0.37
CA ASP A 61 1.69 -10.24 0.27
C ASP A 61 2.40 -11.30 -0.57
N HIS A 62 3.69 -11.14 -0.82
CA HIS A 62 4.53 -12.10 -1.53
C HIS A 62 5.08 -13.20 -0.60
N GLY A 63 4.22 -13.81 0.20
CA GLY A 63 4.56 -14.97 1.03
C GLY A 63 4.50 -16.28 0.26
N LEU A 64 5.60 -17.05 0.26
CA LEU A 64 5.64 -18.37 -0.38
C LEU A 64 5.17 -19.46 0.58
N ASP A 65 4.34 -20.39 0.13
CA ASP A 65 3.96 -21.54 0.94
C ASP A 65 5.18 -22.44 1.20
N GLN A 66 5.63 -22.50 2.44
CA GLN A 66 6.71 -23.38 2.89
C GLN A 66 6.16 -24.44 3.83
N ARG A 67 6.40 -25.71 3.49
CA ARG A 67 6.12 -26.84 4.38
C ARG A 67 7.23 -27.00 5.41
N LEU A 68 6.85 -27.11 6.68
CA LEU A 68 7.75 -27.31 7.82
C LEU A 68 7.95 -28.80 8.16
N GLU A 69 8.90 -29.10 9.04
CA GLU A 69 9.23 -30.47 9.47
C GLU A 69 8.06 -31.17 10.17
N ASP A 70 7.21 -30.42 10.87
CA ASP A 70 5.99 -30.92 11.51
C ASP A 70 4.82 -31.14 10.54
N GLY A 71 5.03 -30.86 9.25
CA GLY A 71 4.04 -31.00 8.18
C GLY A 71 3.12 -29.79 7.99
N SER A 72 3.18 -28.78 8.86
CA SER A 72 2.41 -27.53 8.71
C SER A 72 2.91 -26.69 7.53
N ILE A 73 2.09 -25.75 7.07
CA ILE A 73 2.43 -24.79 6.01
C ILE A 73 2.43 -23.40 6.63
N ARG A 74 3.48 -22.62 6.36
CA ARG A 74 3.55 -21.19 6.64
C ARG A 74 3.71 -20.40 5.36
N SER A 75 3.30 -19.14 5.36
CA SER A 75 3.70 -18.17 4.34
C SER A 75 5.06 -17.60 4.71
N ALA A 76 6.09 -18.03 4.00
CA ALA A 76 7.49 -17.68 4.24
C ALA A 76 7.90 -16.41 3.50
N TYR A 77 8.83 -15.67 4.08
CA TYR A 77 9.46 -14.48 3.49
C TYR A 77 10.98 -14.54 3.65
N GLY A 78 11.70 -13.45 3.33
CA GLY A 78 13.16 -13.43 3.34
C GLY A 78 13.76 -13.93 4.67
N GLY A 79 14.67 -14.91 4.59
CA GLY A 79 15.34 -15.55 5.73
C GLY A 79 14.75 -16.91 6.11
N ASP A 80 13.51 -17.21 5.74
CA ASP A 80 12.85 -18.48 6.05
C ASP A 80 13.38 -19.68 5.25
N PHE A 81 14.16 -19.43 4.19
CA PHE A 81 14.85 -20.47 3.41
C PHE A 81 16.36 -20.52 3.70
N GLY A 82 16.82 -19.85 4.76
CA GLY A 82 18.21 -19.88 5.21
C GLY A 82 19.16 -18.98 4.41
N GLU A 83 18.64 -18.03 3.65
CA GLU A 83 19.46 -17.05 2.95
C GLU A 83 20.25 -16.19 3.93
N ALA A 84 21.55 -16.00 3.67
CA ALA A 84 22.38 -15.14 4.52
C ALA A 84 22.13 -13.62 4.29
N LYS A 85 21.52 -13.26 3.16
CA LYS A 85 21.14 -11.88 2.80
C LYS A 85 19.68 -11.87 2.39
N HIS A 86 18.88 -11.10 3.11
CA HIS A 86 17.45 -10.93 2.86
C HIS A 86 16.98 -9.62 3.48
N ASP A 87 15.84 -9.12 2.99
CA ASP A 87 15.16 -7.93 3.54
C ASP A 87 13.94 -8.29 4.40
N GLY A 88 13.87 -9.56 4.84
CA GLY A 88 12.88 -10.01 5.82
C GLY A 88 11.46 -10.00 5.26
N ASN A 89 10.52 -9.50 6.06
CA ASN A 89 9.10 -9.45 5.72
C ASN A 89 8.70 -8.21 4.91
N PHE A 90 9.65 -7.44 4.37
CA PHE A 90 9.34 -6.23 3.59
C PHE A 90 8.55 -6.52 2.30
N CYS A 91 8.52 -7.79 1.86
CA CYS A 91 7.67 -8.30 0.78
C CYS A 91 6.25 -8.72 1.22
N CYS A 92 5.88 -8.47 2.48
CA CYS A 92 4.54 -8.70 3.02
C CYS A 92 3.80 -7.36 3.20
N ASP A 93 3.66 -6.65 2.08
CA ASP A 93 3.23 -5.27 1.93
C ASP A 93 1.90 -5.10 1.18
N GLY A 94 1.08 -6.15 1.08
CA GLY A 94 -0.16 -6.17 0.33
C GLY A 94 -1.44 -5.76 1.09
N MET A 95 -2.47 -5.40 0.34
CA MET A 95 -3.87 -5.26 0.81
C MET A 95 -4.59 -6.62 0.99
N PHE A 96 -4.00 -7.68 0.44
CA PHE A 96 -4.43 -9.07 0.58
C PHE A 96 -3.31 -9.91 1.19
N PHE A 97 -3.69 -10.95 1.94
CA PHE A 97 -2.77 -12.00 2.39
C PHE A 97 -2.28 -12.86 1.19
N PRO A 98 -1.25 -13.72 1.36
CA PRO A 98 -0.72 -14.55 0.26
C PRO A 98 -1.76 -15.48 -0.38
N ASP A 99 -2.73 -15.96 0.40
CA ASP A 99 -3.85 -16.78 -0.06
C ASP A 99 -4.97 -15.99 -0.76
N ARG A 100 -4.75 -14.68 -0.96
CA ARG A 100 -5.69 -13.70 -1.54
C ARG A 100 -6.91 -13.40 -0.67
N SER A 101 -6.91 -13.83 0.59
CA SER A 101 -7.91 -13.34 1.54
C SER A 101 -7.66 -11.85 1.84
N PRO A 102 -8.72 -11.03 1.96
CA PRO A 102 -8.57 -9.60 2.14
C PRO A 102 -8.09 -9.23 3.54
N LYS A 103 -7.17 -8.27 3.66
CA LYS A 103 -6.83 -7.67 4.95
C LYS A 103 -7.92 -6.65 5.38
N PRO A 104 -8.05 -6.34 6.68
CA PRO A 104 -9.04 -5.36 7.16
C PRO A 104 -8.98 -4.00 6.45
N ALA A 105 -7.79 -3.52 6.10
CA ALA A 105 -7.57 -2.28 5.36
C ALA A 105 -8.33 -2.22 4.00
N LEU A 106 -8.56 -3.37 3.35
CA LEU A 106 -9.31 -3.41 2.11
C LEU A 106 -10.78 -2.99 2.30
N SER A 107 -11.36 -3.27 3.47
CA SER A 107 -12.73 -2.83 3.79
C SER A 107 -12.82 -1.31 3.90
N GLU A 108 -11.81 -0.68 4.51
CA GLU A 108 -11.70 0.78 4.60
C GLU A 108 -11.58 1.40 3.20
N PHE A 109 -10.63 0.91 2.39
CA PHE A 109 -10.44 1.47 1.06
C PHE A 109 -11.64 1.22 0.14
N LYS A 110 -12.32 0.07 0.23
CA LYS A 110 -13.55 -0.21 -0.50
C LYS A 110 -14.65 0.81 -0.18
N TYR A 111 -14.78 1.22 1.08
CA TYR A 111 -15.74 2.25 1.47
C TYR A 111 -15.35 3.62 0.91
N ILE A 112 -14.08 4.00 1.03
CA ILE A 112 -13.58 5.31 0.54
C ILE A 112 -13.69 5.43 -0.99
N ALA A 113 -13.41 4.35 -1.71
CA ALA A 113 -13.38 4.33 -3.18
C ALA A 113 -14.75 4.01 -3.83
N SER A 114 -15.84 3.91 -3.05
CA SER A 114 -17.16 3.66 -3.62
C SER A 114 -17.63 4.84 -4.48
N PRO A 115 -18.17 4.61 -5.69
CA PRO A 115 -18.62 5.68 -6.58
C PRO A 115 -19.90 6.37 -6.10
#